data_AF-A0A529HTP3-F1
#
_entry.id   AF-A0A529HTP3-F1
#
_cell.length_a   1.000
_cell.length_b   1.000
_cell.length_c   1.000
_cell.angle_alpha   90.00
_cell.angle_beta   90.00
_cell.angle_gamma   90.00
#
_symmetry.space_group_name_H-M   'P 1'
#
loop_
_entity.id
_entity.type
_entity.pdbx_description
1 polymer ?
#
loop_
_entity_poly.entity_id
_entity_poly.type
_entity_poly.pdbx_seq_one_letter_code
_entity_poly.pdbx_strand_id
1 'polypeptide(L)' 'IQRHAEGIMRTKRRMTELYAHHCGRTYEEVERTLDRDYFMTAEEAKAWGLVDHVYDTRKKAA' A
#
# COMPACT_ATOMS: atom_id res chain seq x y z
N ILE A 1 -10.58 -25.90 8.02
CA ILE A 1 -10.14 -25.17 6.80
C ILE A 1 -10.95 -23.88 6.58
N GLN A 2 -12.29 -23.91 6.64
CA GLN A 2 -13.15 -22.74 6.39
C GLN A 2 -12.86 -21.48 7.26
N ARG A 3 -12.64 -21.64 8.58
CA ARG A 3 -12.30 -20.50 9.47
C ARG A 3 -10.97 -19.82 9.11
N HIS A 4 -10.01 -20.55 8.54
CA HIS A 4 -8.74 -19.95 8.11
C HIS A 4 -8.91 -19.12 6.84
N ALA A 5 -9.75 -19.57 5.90
CA ALA A 5 -10.07 -18.82 4.69
C ALA A 5 -10.79 -17.49 5.03
N GLU A 6 -11.77 -17.52 5.94
CA GLU A 6 -12.44 -16.31 6.42
C GLU A 6 -11.48 -15.33 7.10
N GLY A 7 -10.54 -15.84 7.91
CA GLY A 7 -9.51 -15.03 8.56
C GLY A 7 -8.56 -14.35 7.56
N ILE A 8 -8.15 -15.08 6.52
CA ILE A 8 -7.30 -14.54 5.44
C ILE A 8 -8.04 -13.43 4.69
N MET A 9 -9.30 -13.67 4.30
CA MET A 9 -10.11 -12.67 3.58
C MET A 9 -10.35 -11.40 4.41
N ARG A 10 -10.64 -11.56 5.72
CA ARG A 10 -10.79 -10.42 6.63
C ARG A 10 -9.50 -9.62 6.75
N THR A 11 -8.36 -10.29 6.81
CA THR A 11 -7.05 -9.63 6.92
C THR A 11 -6.70 -8.89 5.63
N LYS A 12 -6.91 -9.52 4.46
CA LYS A 12 -6.72 -8.87 3.14
C LYS A 12 -7.54 -7.60 3.03
N ARG A 13 -8.84 -7.67 3.31
CA ARG A 13 -9.75 -6.52 3.27
C ARG A 13 -9.27 -5.38 4.17
N ARG A 14 -8.92 -5.68 5.43
CA ARG A 14 -8.43 -4.67 6.38
C ARG A 14 -7.14 -4.00 5.91
N MET A 15 -6.22 -4.77 5.31
CA MET A 15 -5.00 -4.19 4.74
C MET A 15 -5.34 -3.23 3.59
N THR A 16 -6.16 -3.66 2.63
CA THR A 16 -6.57 -2.83 1.48
C THR A 16 -7.25 -1.53 1.92
N GLU A 17 -8.15 -1.59 2.91
CA GLU A 17 -8.81 -0.41 3.48
C GLU A 17 -7.82 0.59 4.09
N LEU A 18 -6.80 0.09 4.82
CA LEU A 18 -5.76 0.94 5.41
C LEU A 18 -4.91 1.61 4.33
N TYR A 19 -4.50 0.88 3.31
CA TYR A 19 -3.76 1.44 2.18
C TYR A 19 -4.58 2.50 1.45
N ALA A 20 -5.85 2.24 1.15
CA ALA A 20 -6.75 3.19 0.50
C ALA A 20 -6.86 4.50 1.30
N HIS A 21 -7.07 4.40 2.62
CA HIS A 21 -7.18 5.55 3.51
C HIS A 21 -5.88 6.37 3.57
N HIS A 22 -4.73 5.72 3.75
CA HIS A 22 -3.46 6.42 3.95
C HIS A 22 -2.80 6.91 2.66
N CYS A 23 -3.01 6.20 1.54
CA CYS A 23 -2.45 6.59 0.24
C CYS A 23 -3.40 7.52 -0.55
N GLY A 24 -4.59 7.82 -0.03
CA GLY A 24 -5.60 8.63 -0.72
C GLY A 24 -6.12 7.98 -2.00
N ARG A 25 -6.14 6.65 -2.06
CA ARG A 25 -6.56 5.85 -3.23
C ARG A 25 -7.90 5.17 -2.96
N THR A 26 -8.58 4.71 -4.01
CA THR A 26 -9.81 3.92 -3.85
C THR A 26 -9.50 2.48 -3.44
N TYR A 27 -10.45 1.83 -2.78
CA TYR A 27 -10.30 0.43 -2.39
C TYR A 27 -10.02 -0.46 -3.63
N GLU A 28 -10.75 -0.25 -4.72
CA GLU A 28 -10.63 -1.04 -5.95
C GLU A 28 -9.25 -0.88 -6.62
N GLU A 29 -8.70 0.34 -6.58
CA GLU A 29 -7.37 0.60 -7.14
C GLU A 29 -6.30 -0.12 -6.34
N VAL A 30 -6.37 -0.03 -5.01
CA VAL A 30 -5.43 -0.69 -4.09
C VAL A 30 -5.58 -2.21 -4.19
N GLU A 31 -6.80 -2.74 -4.21
CA GLU A 31 -7.06 -4.18 -4.33
C GLU A 31 -6.46 -4.75 -5.61
N ARG A 32 -6.64 -4.05 -6.74
CA ARG A 32 -6.08 -4.46 -8.03
C ARG A 32 -4.55 -4.37 -8.05
N THR A 33 -4.00 -3.32 -7.46
CA THR A 33 -2.54 -3.11 -7.40
C THR A 33 -1.87 -4.15 -6.50
N LEU A 34 -2.49 -4.48 -5.37
CA LEU A 34 -1.96 -5.42 -4.37
C LEU A 34 -2.43 -6.88 -4.61
N ASP A 35 -3.14 -7.18 -5.69
CA ASP A 35 -3.51 -8.57 -6.00
C ASP A 35 -2.29 -9.43 -6.36
N ARG A 36 -1.23 -8.79 -6.85
CA ARG A 36 0.09 -9.38 -7.08
C ARG A 36 1.16 -8.49 -6.50
N ASP A 37 2.35 -9.05 -6.34
CA ASP A 37 3.52 -8.28 -5.92
C ASP A 37 3.75 -7.13 -6.90
N TYR A 38 3.58 -5.91 -6.41
CA TYR A 38 3.75 -4.69 -7.17
C TYR A 38 4.90 -3.90 -6.58
N PHE A 39 6.03 -3.89 -7.30
CA PHE A 39 7.23 -3.16 -6.89
C PHE A 39 7.19 -1.76 -7.47
N MET A 40 7.51 -0.78 -6.62
CA MET A 40 7.59 0.62 -6.99
C MET A 40 9.01 1.13 -6.76
N THR A 41 9.50 1.96 -7.67
CA THR A 41 10.63 2.84 -7.41
C THR A 41 10.26 3.87 -6.33
N ALA A 42 11.25 4.55 -5.75
CA ALA A 42 10.99 5.56 -4.73
C ALA A 42 10.07 6.69 -5.23
N GLU A 43 10.26 7.14 -6.48
CA GLU A 43 9.43 8.17 -7.10
C GLU A 43 8.01 7.68 -7.37
N GLU A 44 7.85 6.44 -7.82
CA GLU A 44 6.53 5.82 -8.01
C GLU A 44 5.80 5.67 -6.67
N ALA A 45 6.49 5.22 -5.61
CA ALA A 45 5.90 5.12 -4.28
C ALA A 45 5.42 6.48 -3.76
N LYS A 46 6.18 7.55 -4.02
CA LYS A 46 5.78 8.91 -3.67
C LYS A 46 4.57 9.38 -4.47
N ALA A 47 4.61 9.21 -5.79
CA ALA A 47 3.49 9.58 -6.67
C ALA A 47 2.22 8.75 -6.37
N TRP A 48 2.39 7.51 -5.93
CA TRP A 48 1.30 6.64 -5.54
C TRP A 48 0.66 7.05 -4.20
N GLY A 49 1.36 7.83 -3.38
CA GLY A 49 0.92 8.28 -2.06
C GLY A 49 1.34 7.35 -0.94
N LEU A 50 2.25 6.40 -1.20
CA LEU A 50 2.77 5.49 -0.17
C LEU A 50 3.76 6.19 0.78
N VAL A 51 4.49 7.18 0.27
CA VAL A 51 5.49 7.94 1.02
C VAL A 51 5.42 9.42 0.66
N ASP A 52 5.68 10.31 1.61
CA ASP A 52 5.57 11.76 1.35
C ASP A 52 6.79 12.34 0.63
N HIS A 53 7.99 11.86 0.97
CA HIS A 53 9.26 12.43 0.54
C HIS A 53 10.31 11.36 0.25
N VAL A 54 11.11 11.60 -0.79
CA VAL A 54 12.28 10.79 -1.16
C VAL A 54 13.52 11.67 -0.98
N TYR A 55 14.48 11.20 -0.18
CA TYR A 55 15.71 11.92 0.12
C TYR A 55 16.91 11.27 -0.55
N ASP A 56 17.66 12.05 -1.33
CA ASP A 56 18.88 11.59 -2.01
C ASP A 56 20.11 11.58 -1.06
N THR A 57 20.13 12.47 -0.06
CA THR A 57 21.23 12.56 0.91
C THR A 57 20.72 12.77 2.33
N ARG A 58 21.43 12.22 3.31
CA ARG A 58 21.04 12.31 4.74
C ARG A 58 20.91 13.74 5.26
N LYS A 59 21.65 14.71 4.71
CA LYS A 59 21.57 16.11 5.13
C LYS A 59 20.21 16.76 4.88
N LYS A 60 19.41 16.25 3.94
CA LYS A 60 18.08 16.80 3.64
C LYS A 60 16.97 16.30 4.59
N ALA A 61 17.23 15.26 5.39
CA ALA A 61 16.27 14.70 6.34
C ALA A 61 16.47 15.21 7.79
N ALA A 62 17.42 16.13 7.99
CA ALA A 62 17.79 16.72 9.28
C ALA A 62 17.24 18.13 9.44
#